data_AF-A0A176X817-F1
#
_entry.id   AF-A0A176X817-F1
#
_cell.length_a   1.000
_cell.length_b   1.000
_cell.length_c   1.000
_cell.angle_alpha   90.00
_cell.angle_beta   90.00
_cell.angle_gamma   90.00
#
_symmetry.space_group_name_H-M   'P 1'
#
loop_
_entity.id
_entity.type
_entity.pdbx_description
1 polymer ?
#
loop_
_entity_poly.entity_id
_entity_poly.type
_entity_poly.pdbx_seq_one_letter_code
_entity_poly.pdbx_strand_id
1 'polypeptide(L)'
;MKMGCGVQVWLQVGQLFGTLAIGGVAGVIAWRQWRTAQDKVKLDLFDRRFAVFMDARRLVSEAVALGKITDQNLPNEVIARGRFLFGDEVLAKLGELHGLCTRLLTNDHHAPSQMSTWLDEFHDMMRPYMSLGNLKT
;
A
#
# COMPACT_ATOMS: atom_id res chain seq x y z
N MET A 1 -64.37 21.08 -20.57
CA MET A 1 -62.93 21.10 -20.23
C MET A 1 -62.72 20.47 -18.84
N LYS A 2 -62.43 19.16 -18.74
CA LYS A 2 -62.00 18.54 -17.47
C LYS A 2 -61.28 17.19 -17.61
N MET A 3 -61.00 16.71 -18.83
CA MET A 3 -60.31 15.43 -19.05
C MET A 3 -58.77 15.53 -19.04
N GLY A 4 -58.19 16.74 -19.16
CA GLY A 4 -56.73 16.94 -19.11
C GLY A 4 -56.14 16.86 -17.70
N CYS A 5 -56.93 17.11 -16.66
CA CYS A 5 -56.44 17.20 -15.28
C CYS A 5 -55.98 15.83 -14.73
N GLY A 6 -56.72 14.74 -15.01
CA GLY A 6 -56.37 13.40 -14.55
C GLY A 6 -55.10 12.84 -15.20
N VAL A 7 -54.98 12.96 -16.53
CA VAL A 7 -53.79 12.51 -17.28
C VAL A 7 -52.54 13.27 -16.84
N GLN A 8 -52.66 14.57 -16.56
CA GLN A 8 -51.56 15.39 -16.09
C GLN A 8 -51.07 15.00 -14.68
N VAL A 9 -51.98 14.65 -13.76
CA VAL A 9 -51.61 14.15 -12.43
C VAL A 9 -50.89 12.80 -12.52
N TRP A 10 -51.36 11.87 -13.36
CA TRP A 10 -50.69 10.57 -13.55
C TRP A 10 -49.29 10.70 -14.13
N LEU A 11 -49.08 11.64 -15.06
CA LEU A 11 -47.75 11.97 -15.59
C LEU A 11 -46.82 12.51 -14.51
N GLN A 12 -47.30 13.40 -13.64
CA GLN A 12 -46.51 13.96 -12.52
C GLN A 12 -46.14 12.89 -11.49
N VAL A 13 -47.07 11.99 -11.16
CA VAL A 13 -46.81 10.87 -10.24
C VAL A 13 -45.74 9.95 -10.83
N GLY A 14 -45.84 9.59 -12.11
CA GLY A 14 -44.83 8.78 -12.81
C GLY A 14 -43.44 9.43 -12.80
N GLN A 15 -43.35 10.75 -12.99
CA GLN A 15 -42.10 11.49 -12.91
C GLN A 15 -41.49 11.45 -11.49
N LEU A 16 -42.29 11.65 -10.44
CA LEU A 16 -41.82 11.59 -9.06
C LEU A 16 -41.28 10.21 -8.70
N PHE A 17 -41.97 9.14 -9.11
CA PHE A 17 -41.47 7.77 -8.93
C PHE A 17 -40.17 7.53 -9.70
N GLY A 18 -40.06 8.04 -10.93
CA GLY A 18 -38.82 7.99 -11.70
C GLY A 18 -37.66 8.68 -11.00
N THR A 19 -37.86 9.90 -10.48
CA THR A 19 -36.84 10.64 -9.75
C THR A 19 -36.42 9.94 -8.45
N LEU A 20 -37.38 9.41 -7.68
CA LEU A 20 -37.09 8.63 -6.47
C LEU A 20 -36.33 7.35 -6.78
N ALA A 21 -36.71 6.64 -7.84
CA ALA A 21 -36.02 5.43 -8.27
C ALA A 21 -34.57 5.72 -8.68
N ILE A 22 -34.34 6.75 -9.49
CA ILE A 22 -33.00 7.18 -9.90
C ILE A 22 -32.18 7.61 -8.68
N GLY A 23 -32.77 8.40 -7.77
CA GLY A 23 -32.11 8.81 -6.53
C GLY A 23 -31.72 7.61 -5.64
N GLY A 24 -32.60 6.62 -5.52
CA GLY A 24 -32.33 5.39 -4.78
C GLY A 24 -31.17 4.59 -5.39
N VAL A 25 -31.18 4.40 -6.72
CA VAL A 25 -30.09 3.72 -7.44
C VAL A 25 -28.77 4.48 -7.29
N ALA A 26 -28.78 5.80 -7.46
CA ALA A 26 -27.60 6.64 -7.27
C ALA A 26 -27.03 6.51 -5.85
N GLY A 27 -27.90 6.49 -4.83
CA GLY A 27 -27.50 6.26 -3.43
C GLY A 27 -26.81 4.91 -3.21
N VAL A 28 -27.35 3.84 -3.78
CA VAL A 28 -26.75 2.49 -3.69
C VAL A 28 -25.38 2.45 -4.38
N ILE A 29 -25.26 3.06 -5.56
CA ILE A 29 -23.99 3.12 -6.30
C ILE A 29 -22.96 3.92 -5.49
N ALA A 30 -23.33 5.08 -4.96
CA ALA A 30 -22.44 5.91 -4.14
C ALA A 30 -21.93 5.16 -2.90
N TRP A 31 -22.82 4.42 -2.20
CA TRP A 31 -22.43 3.59 -1.07
C TRP A 31 -21.44 2.49 -1.46
N ARG A 32 -21.68 1.80 -2.58
CA ARG A 32 -20.75 0.79 -3.10
C ARG A 32 -19.40 1.41 -3.48
N GLN A 33 -19.40 2.56 -4.15
CA GLN A 33 -18.18 3.27 -4.51
C GLN A 33 -17.37 3.67 -3.28
N TRP A 34 -18.03 4.16 -2.22
CA TRP A 34 -17.36 4.48 -0.97
C TRP A 34 -16.72 3.24 -0.34
N ARG A 35 -17.44 2.12 -0.26
CA ARG A 35 -16.90 0.85 0.23
C ARG A 35 -15.67 0.41 -0.57
N THR A 36 -15.75 0.43 -1.90
CA THR A 36 -14.63 0.07 -2.78
C THR A 36 -13.44 1.02 -2.64
N ALA A 37 -13.67 2.33 -2.48
CA ALA A 37 -12.61 3.30 -2.26
C ALA A 37 -11.85 3.03 -0.95
N GLN A 38 -12.56 2.68 0.13
CA GLN A 38 -11.95 2.30 1.41
C GLN A 38 -11.06 1.06 1.27
N ASP A 39 -11.53 0.04 0.55
CA ASP A 39 -10.75 -1.19 0.35
C ASP A 39 -9.53 -0.93 -0.56
N LYS A 40 -9.65 -0.04 -1.56
CA LYS A 40 -8.53 0.39 -2.42
C LYS A 40 -7.42 1.10 -1.66
N VAL A 41 -7.75 1.94 -0.67
CA VAL A 41 -6.73 2.64 0.14
C VAL A 41 -5.87 1.65 0.90
N LYS A 42 -6.48 0.59 1.46
CA LYS A 42 -5.74 -0.46 2.17
C LYS A 42 -4.83 -1.25 1.23
N LEU A 43 -5.33 -1.56 0.04
CA LEU A 43 -4.54 -2.26 -0.99
C LEU A 43 -3.34 -1.42 -1.46
N ASP A 44 -3.56 -0.13 -1.74
CA ASP A 44 -2.47 0.77 -2.15
C ASP A 44 -1.41 0.91 -1.05
N LEU A 45 -1.82 0.99 0.22
CA LEU A 45 -0.87 1.00 1.33
C LEU A 45 -0.09 -0.32 1.44
N PHE A 46 -0.76 -1.46 1.27
CA PHE A 46 -0.12 -2.77 1.27
C PHE A 46 0.92 -2.88 0.14
N ASP A 47 0.54 -2.52 -1.09
CA ASP A 47 1.43 -2.59 -2.25
C ASP A 47 2.67 -1.72 -2.07
N ARG A 48 2.51 -0.50 -1.53
CA ARG A 48 3.64 0.38 -1.21
C ARG A 48 4.56 -0.21 -0.14
N ARG A 49 4.02 -0.81 0.91
CA ARG A 49 4.81 -1.47 1.97
C ARG A 49 5.53 -2.70 1.45
N PHE A 50 4.88 -3.48 0.61
CA PHE A 50 5.45 -4.66 -0.03
C PHE A 50 6.60 -4.29 -0.98
N ALA A 51 6.47 -3.19 -1.72
CA ALA A 51 7.55 -2.68 -2.58
C ALA A 51 8.84 -2.40 -1.78
N VAL A 52 8.75 -1.72 -0.63
CA VAL A 52 9.91 -1.47 0.24
C VAL A 52 10.54 -2.77 0.74
N PHE A 53 9.72 -3.77 1.11
CA PHE A 53 10.22 -5.08 1.51
C PHE A 53 10.98 -5.78 0.38
N MET A 54 10.43 -5.75 -0.84
CA MET A 54 11.08 -6.36 -2.01
C MET A 54 12.40 -5.68 -2.36
N ASP A 55 12.47 -4.35 -2.25
CA ASP A 55 13.72 -3.61 -2.47
C ASP A 55 14.78 -3.93 -1.41
N ALA A 56 14.38 -4.01 -0.13
CA ALA A 56 15.28 -4.40 0.95
C ALA A 56 15.82 -5.83 0.76
N ARG A 57 14.95 -6.78 0.40
CA ARG A 57 15.33 -8.16 0.07
C ARG A 57 16.27 -8.21 -1.13
N ARG A 58 16.02 -7.38 -2.15
CA ARG A 58 16.88 -7.27 -3.33
C ARG A 58 18.28 -6.79 -2.95
N LEU A 59 18.39 -5.76 -2.12
CA LEU A 59 19.69 -5.27 -1.63
C LEU A 59 20.49 -6.37 -0.93
N VAL A 60 19.85 -7.12 -0.03
CA VAL A 60 20.47 -8.26 0.64
C VAL A 60 20.88 -9.34 -0.37
N SER A 61 20.01 -9.68 -1.32
CA SER A 61 20.30 -10.70 -2.33
C SER A 61 21.48 -10.32 -3.23
N GLU A 62 21.55 -9.06 -3.67
CA GLU A 62 22.67 -8.56 -4.49
C GLU A 62 23.97 -8.58 -3.68
N ALA A 63 23.93 -8.14 -2.42
CA ALA A 63 25.10 -8.17 -1.57
C ALA A 63 25.61 -9.58 -1.27
N VAL A 64 24.72 -10.53 -0.98
CA VAL A 64 25.10 -11.92 -0.69
C VAL A 64 25.57 -12.65 -1.93
N ALA A 65 24.90 -12.48 -3.08
CA ALA A 65 25.22 -13.21 -4.30
C ALA A 65 26.39 -12.60 -5.08
N LEU A 66 26.49 -11.27 -5.12
CA LEU A 66 27.45 -10.54 -5.96
C LEU A 66 28.56 -9.85 -5.16
N GLY A 67 28.43 -9.75 -3.83
CA GLY A 67 29.36 -8.98 -3.00
C GLY A 67 29.30 -7.47 -3.25
N LYS A 68 28.30 -6.98 -3.99
CA LYS A 68 28.12 -5.57 -4.33
C LYS A 68 26.66 -5.21 -4.51
N ILE A 69 26.34 -3.93 -4.34
CA ILE A 69 25.04 -3.38 -4.71
C ILE A 69 25.13 -2.81 -6.13
N THR A 70 24.19 -3.19 -6.99
CA THR A 70 24.15 -2.72 -8.39
C THR A 70 23.65 -1.29 -8.48
N ASP A 71 22.63 -0.97 -7.70
CA ASP A 71 22.03 0.37 -7.62
C ASP A 71 22.42 1.07 -6.32
N GLN A 72 23.35 2.02 -6.39
CA GLN A 72 23.86 2.73 -5.22
C GLN A 72 22.83 3.71 -4.60
N ASN A 73 21.79 4.10 -5.34
CA ASN A 73 20.75 5.00 -4.84
C ASN A 73 19.66 4.23 -4.09
N LEU A 74 19.43 2.97 -4.45
CA LEU A 74 18.38 2.13 -3.88
C LEU A 74 18.38 2.08 -2.34
N PRO A 75 19.52 1.93 -1.62
CA PRO A 75 19.52 1.96 -0.15
C PRO A 75 19.00 3.26 0.46
N ASN A 76 19.23 4.40 -0.19
CA ASN A 76 18.72 5.69 0.28
C ASN A 76 17.23 5.84 -0.02
N GLU A 77 16.80 5.37 -1.19
CA GLU A 77 15.39 5.37 -1.57
C GLU A 77 14.53 4.49 -0.66
N VAL A 78 15.02 3.30 -0.27
CA VAL A 78 14.32 2.39 0.64
C VAL A 78 14.06 3.08 1.99
N ILE A 79 15.04 3.79 2.55
CA ILE A 79 14.86 4.57 3.79
C ILE A 79 13.86 5.72 3.57
N ALA A 80 14.01 6.47 2.48
CA ALA A 80 13.16 7.62 2.20
C ALA A 80 11.69 7.21 2.05
N ARG A 81 11.41 6.14 1.28
CA ARG A 81 10.07 5.56 1.15
C ARG A 81 9.58 5.00 2.48
N GLY A 82 10.46 4.29 3.20
CA GLY A 82 10.15 3.70 4.49
C GLY A 82 9.62 4.73 5.49
N ARG A 83 10.23 5.92 5.56
CA ARG A 83 9.87 7.02 6.49
C ARG A 83 8.41 7.43 6.43
N PHE A 84 7.77 7.31 5.26
CA PHE A 84 6.38 7.69 5.08
C PHE A 84 5.40 6.52 5.25
N LEU A 85 5.88 5.27 5.21
CA LEU A 85 5.04 4.07 5.16
C LEU A 85 5.01 3.28 6.47
N PHE A 86 6.02 3.47 7.32
CA PHE A 86 6.22 2.72 8.55
C PHE A 86 6.56 3.61 9.75
N GLY A 87 6.42 3.03 10.95
CA GLY A 87 6.87 3.65 12.20
C GLY A 87 8.35 3.44 12.49
N ASP A 88 8.83 4.07 13.56
CA ASP A 88 10.24 4.18 13.92
C ASP A 88 10.98 2.83 14.05
N GLU A 89 10.28 1.77 14.48
CA GLU A 89 10.85 0.42 14.61
C GLU A 89 11.38 -0.12 13.27
N VAL A 90 10.60 0.05 12.19
CA VAL A 90 10.98 -0.42 10.86
C VAL A 90 12.05 0.50 10.28
N LEU A 91 11.96 1.81 10.56
CA LEU A 91 12.96 2.77 10.11
C LEU A 91 14.33 2.50 10.72
N ALA A 92 14.39 2.13 12.00
CA ALA A 92 15.63 1.73 12.64
C ALA A 92 16.25 0.53 11.92
N LYS A 93 15.47 -0.51 11.61
CA LYS A 93 15.95 -1.69 10.87
C LYS A 93 16.36 -1.37 9.44
N LEU A 94 15.65 -0.49 8.72
CA LEU A 94 16.08 -0.03 7.39
C LEU A 94 17.37 0.80 7.47
N GLY A 95 17.57 1.55 8.55
CA GLY A 95 18.83 2.23 8.85
C GLY A 95 20.00 1.26 9.03
N GLU A 96 19.78 0.15 9.74
CA GLU A 96 20.78 -0.93 9.87
C GLU A 96 21.15 -1.52 8.51
N LEU A 97 20.17 -1.80 7.63
CA LEU A 97 20.43 -2.27 6.28
C LEU A 97 21.27 -1.28 5.48
N HIS A 98 20.93 0.00 5.52
CA HIS A 98 21.70 1.03 4.83
C HIS A 98 23.15 1.09 5.32
N GLY A 99 23.37 0.98 6.63
CA GLY A 99 24.71 0.87 7.22
C GLY A 99 25.46 -0.41 6.82
N LEU A 100 24.75 -1.51 6.57
CA LEU A 100 25.34 -2.73 6.00
C LEU A 100 25.73 -2.51 4.53
N CYS A 101 24.88 -1.86 3.74
CA CYS A 101 25.15 -1.55 2.33
C CYS A 101 26.36 -0.61 2.18
N THR A 102 26.49 0.41 3.03
CA THR A 102 27.66 1.31 3.01
C THR A 102 28.95 0.59 3.38
N ARG A 103 28.92 -0.33 4.37
CA ARG A 103 30.08 -1.18 4.71
C ARG A 103 30.50 -2.09 3.55
N LEU A 104 29.54 -2.61 2.79
CA LEU A 104 29.83 -3.41 1.60
C LEU A 104 30.56 -2.58 0.53
N LEU A 105 30.17 -1.32 0.33
CA LEU A 105 30.87 -0.41 -0.58
C LEU A 105 32.31 -0.12 -0.14
N THR A 106 32.60 -0.19 1.16
CA THR A 106 33.96 -0.08 1.71
C THR A 106 34.77 -1.39 1.66
N ASN A 107 34.26 -2.43 0.98
CA ASN A 107 34.92 -3.72 0.74
C ASN A 107 35.14 -4.59 2.00
N ASP A 108 34.24 -4.48 2.98
CA ASP A 108 34.24 -5.33 4.18
C ASP A 108 33.67 -6.73 3.85
N HIS A 109 34.49 -7.77 4.08
CA HIS A 109 34.17 -9.16 3.75
C HIS A 109 33.17 -9.79 4.76
N HIS A 110 32.94 -9.17 5.91
CA HIS A 110 31.99 -9.67 6.93
C HIS A 110 30.57 -9.10 6.78
N ALA A 111 30.34 -8.18 5.84
CA ALA A 111 29.02 -7.57 5.62
C ALA A 111 27.97 -8.54 5.03
N PRO A 112 28.29 -9.43 4.05
CA PRO A 112 27.28 -10.29 3.42
C PRO A 112 26.62 -11.29 4.39
N SER A 113 27.36 -11.85 5.35
CA SER A 113 26.78 -12.81 6.32
C SER A 113 25.85 -12.16 7.33
N GLN A 114 26.09 -10.89 7.71
CA GLN A 114 25.20 -10.12 8.58
C GLN A 114 23.88 -9.78 7.87
N MET A 115 23.91 -9.57 6.55
CA MET A 115 22.73 -9.20 5.78
C MET A 115 21.69 -10.32 5.67
N SER A 116 22.12 -11.60 5.62
CA SER A 116 21.17 -12.71 5.63
C SER A 116 20.43 -12.81 6.97
N THR A 117 21.14 -12.67 8.10
CA THR A 117 20.52 -12.65 9.44
C THR A 117 19.59 -11.45 9.60
N TRP A 118 20.01 -10.28 9.11
CA TRP A 118 19.18 -9.08 9.12
C TRP A 118 17.87 -9.29 8.33
N LEU A 119 17.91 -9.97 7.18
CA LEU A 119 16.72 -10.20 6.35
C LEU A 119 15.69 -11.07 7.06
N ASP A 120 16.12 -12.09 7.78
CA ASP A 120 15.23 -12.97 8.55
C ASP A 120 14.52 -12.19 9.67
N GLU A 121 15.28 -11.39 10.43
CA GLU A 121 14.72 -10.50 11.46
C GLU A 121 13.74 -9.48 10.87
N PHE A 122 14.11 -8.88 9.72
CA PHE A 122 13.28 -7.90 9.03
C PHE A 122 11.97 -8.52 8.52
N HIS A 123 12.02 -9.72 7.96
CA HIS A 123 10.83 -10.45 7.53
C HIS A 123 9.87 -10.70 8.69
N ASP A 124 10.38 -11.11 9.84
CA ASP A 124 9.56 -11.37 11.03
C ASP A 124 8.93 -10.10 11.60
N MET A 125 9.68 -8.99 11.61
CA MET A 125 9.15 -7.67 11.99
C MET A 125 8.10 -7.16 10.99
N MET A 126 8.24 -7.48 9.70
CA MET A 126 7.32 -7.05 8.65
C MET A 126 6.05 -7.90 8.54
N ARG A 127 6.03 -9.09 9.12
CA ARG A 127 4.87 -10.01 9.16
C ARG A 127 3.53 -9.34 9.53
N PRO A 128 3.41 -8.50 10.59
CA PRO A 128 2.16 -7.80 10.88
C PRO A 128 1.72 -6.83 9.77
N TYR A 129 2.67 -6.20 9.08
CA TYR A 129 2.39 -5.24 8.01
C TYR A 129 2.01 -5.90 6.68
N MET A 130 2.36 -7.18 6.49
CA MET A 130 2.08 -7.96 5.28
C MET A 130 0.79 -8.78 5.34
N SER A 131 0.06 -8.76 6.46
CA SER A 131 -1.25 -9.43 6.57
C SER A 131 -2.39 -8.45 6.28
N LEU A 132 -3.11 -8.65 5.17
CA LEU A 132 -4.26 -7.82 4.77
C LEU A 132 -5.35 -7.76 5.86
N GLY A 133 -5.52 -8.84 6.64
CA GLY A 133 -6.51 -8.93 7.71
C GLY A 133 -6.15 -8.11 8.96
N ASN A 134 -4.88 -7.71 9.12
CA ASN A 134 -4.36 -7.10 10.34
C ASN A 134 -3.68 -5.74 10.09
N LEU A 135 -3.98 -5.10 8.96
CA LEU A 135 -3.49 -3.76 8.64
C LEU A 135 -4.03 -2.76 9.67
N LYS A 136 -3.20 -2.46 10.67
CA LYS A 136 -3.41 -1.35 11.61
C LYS A 136 -3.51 -0.08 10.75
N THR A 137 -4.72 0.46 10.67
CA THR A 137 -5.01 1.73 9.98
C THR A 137 -4.58 2.88 10.86
#